data_AF-A0A4Z0QLT9-F1
#
_entry.id   AF-A0A4Z0QLT9-F1
#
_cell.length_a   1.000
_cell.length_b   1.000
_cell.length_c   1.000
_cell.angle_alpha   90.00
_cell.angle_beta   90.00
_cell.angle_gamma   90.00
#
_symmetry.space_group_name_H-M   'P 1'
#
loop_
_entity.id
_entity.type
_entity.pdbx_description
1 polymer ?
#
loop_
_entity_poly.entity_id
_entity_poly.type
_entity_poly.pdbx_seq_one_letter_code
_entity_poly.pdbx_strand_id
1 'polypeptide(L)'
;PAAEGLPPNEPRAPGLDALTSRQAFMIGCFQCLALWPGFSRSGATISGGMLMGVSRYAASEFSWLLAGPMMLGATVVGLVL
;
A
#
# COMPACT_ATOMS: atom_id res chain seq x y z
N PRO A 1 -21.61 3.50 -19.03
CA PRO A 1 -21.97 2.23 -19.71
C PRO A 1 -20.86 1.58 -20.58
N ALA A 2 -19.56 1.75 -20.25
CA ALA A 2 -18.45 1.14 -21.01
C ALA A 2 -17.46 0.30 -20.17
N ALA A 3 -17.78 0.02 -18.90
CA ALA A 3 -16.90 -0.75 -18.00
C ALA A 3 -17.51 -2.10 -17.54
N GLU A 4 -18.73 -2.43 -17.98
CA GLU A 4 -19.53 -3.57 -17.52
C GLU A 4 -19.28 -4.83 -18.38
N GLY A 5 -18.01 -5.11 -18.70
CA GLY A 5 -17.63 -6.23 -19.57
C GLY A 5 -16.24 -6.82 -19.29
N LEU A 6 -15.53 -6.31 -18.28
CA LEU A 6 -14.28 -6.93 -17.83
C LEU A 6 -14.64 -8.03 -16.81
N PRO A 7 -14.16 -9.28 -16.99
CA PRO A 7 -14.28 -10.27 -15.93
C PRO A 7 -13.65 -9.70 -14.65
N PRO A 8 -14.24 -9.94 -13.46
CA PRO A 8 -13.61 -9.50 -12.23
C PRO A 8 -12.21 -10.11 -12.20
N ASN A 9 -11.18 -9.26 -12.29
CA ASN A 9 -9.81 -9.69 -12.06
C ASN A 9 -9.74 -9.95 -10.56
N GLU A 10 -10.03 -11.19 -10.17
CA GLU A 10 -10.01 -11.59 -8.78
C GLU A 10 -8.61 -11.30 -8.23
N PRO A 11 -8.49 -10.37 -7.28
CA PRO A 11 -7.21 -10.05 -6.72
C PRO A 11 -6.63 -11.31 -6.07
N ARG A 12 -5.34 -11.57 -6.28
CA ARG A 12 -4.63 -12.68 -5.62
C ARG A 12 -4.73 -12.60 -4.10
N ALA A 13 -4.78 -11.38 -3.57
CA ALA A 13 -5.07 -11.11 -2.17
C ALA A 13 -6.37 -10.28 -2.08
N PRO A 14 -7.55 -10.92 -1.91
CA PRO A 14 -8.82 -10.20 -1.83
C PRO A 14 -8.97 -9.43 -0.51
N GLY A 15 -8.41 -9.96 0.58
CA GLY A 15 -8.41 -9.36 1.92
C GLY A 15 -7.00 -9.18 2.49
N LEU A 16 -6.92 -8.45 3.61
CA LEU A 16 -5.66 -8.18 4.31
C LEU A 16 -4.94 -9.46 4.73
N ASP A 17 -5.68 -10.45 5.25
CA ASP A 17 -5.11 -11.71 5.75
C ASP A 17 -4.54 -12.59 4.64
N ALA A 18 -4.92 -12.34 3.39
CA ALA A 18 -4.40 -13.04 2.22
C ALA A 18 -3.11 -12.42 1.66
N LEU A 19 -2.59 -11.36 2.29
CA LEU A 19 -1.32 -10.75 1.89
C LEU A 19 -0.15 -11.70 2.16
N THR A 20 0.58 -12.01 1.10
CA THR A 20 1.85 -12.74 1.23
C THR A 20 2.97 -11.80 1.69
N SER A 21 3.96 -12.33 2.41
CA SER A 21 5.15 -11.55 2.83
C SER A 21 5.89 -10.92 1.65
N ARG A 22 5.86 -11.58 0.47
CA ARG A 22 6.43 -11.04 -0.77
C ARG A 22 5.69 -9.78 -1.24
N GLN A 23 4.35 -9.79 -1.21
CA GLN A 23 3.56 -8.62 -1.58
C GLN A 23 3.78 -7.48 -0.57
N ALA A 24 3.77 -7.78 0.73
CA ALA A 24 4.04 -6.79 1.77
C ALA A 24 5.42 -6.13 1.63
N PHE A 25 6.47 -6.93 1.38
CA PHE A 25 7.82 -6.43 1.14
C PHE A 25 7.87 -5.51 -0.08
N MET A 26 7.26 -5.93 -1.20
CA MET A 26 7.23 -5.11 -2.40
C MET A 26 6.46 -3.80 -2.22
N ILE A 27 5.34 -3.82 -1.48
CA ILE A 27 4.60 -2.59 -1.13
C ILE A 27 5.50 -1.64 -0.32
N GLY A 28 6.33 -2.17 0.59
CA GLY A 28 7.35 -1.41 1.29
C GLY A 28 8.39 -0.77 0.36
N CYS A 29 8.86 -1.50 -0.65
CA CYS A 29 9.75 -0.92 -1.68
C CYS A 29 9.07 0.22 -2.44
N PHE A 30 7.79 0.09 -2.77
CA PHE A 30 7.01 1.19 -3.37
C PHE A 30 6.86 2.38 -2.42
N GLN A 31 6.80 2.15 -1.11
CA GLN A 31 6.75 3.22 -0.11
C GLN A 31 8.00 4.11 -0.14
N CYS A 32 9.16 3.61 -0.59
CA CYS A 32 10.36 4.45 -0.78
C CYS A 32 10.12 5.59 -1.79
N LEU A 33 9.20 5.41 -2.75
CA LEU A 33 8.81 6.48 -3.68
C LEU A 33 8.13 7.65 -2.96
N ALA A 34 7.53 7.40 -1.79
CA ALA A 34 6.92 8.44 -0.96
C ALA A 34 7.94 9.34 -0.26
N LEU A 35 9.25 9.02 -0.29
CA LEU A 35 10.31 9.90 0.20
C LEU A 35 10.51 11.11 -0.73
N TRP A 36 10.04 11.03 -1.98
CA TRP A 36 10.06 12.17 -2.89
C TRP A 36 9.08 13.25 -2.42
N PRO A 37 9.53 14.50 -2.15
CA PRO A 37 8.66 15.57 -1.68
C PRO A 37 7.51 15.83 -2.66
N GLY A 38 6.26 15.72 -2.17
CA GLY A 38 5.05 15.86 -2.99
C GLY A 38 4.46 14.54 -3.50
N PHE A 39 5.16 13.41 -3.33
CA PHE A 39 4.57 12.09 -3.58
C PHE A 39 3.72 11.65 -2.40
N SER A 40 2.49 11.20 -2.66
CA SER A 40 1.60 10.74 -1.58
C SER A 40 1.99 9.34 -1.13
N ARG A 41 2.23 9.17 0.18
CA ARG A 41 2.49 7.87 0.82
C ARG A 41 1.40 6.85 0.52
N SER A 42 0.13 7.20 0.73
CA SER A 42 -0.99 6.29 0.47
C SER A 42 -1.10 5.96 -1.02
N GLY A 43 -0.79 6.92 -1.90
CA GLY A 43 -0.71 6.68 -3.33
C GLY A 43 0.36 5.64 -3.70
N ALA A 44 1.54 5.73 -3.10
CA ALA A 44 2.67 4.82 -3.34
C ALA A 44 2.33 3.38 -2.95
N THR A 45 1.83 3.20 -1.74
CA THR A 45 1.56 1.89 -1.15
C THR A 45 0.33 1.23 -1.75
N ILE A 46 -0.75 1.98 -2.02
CA ILE A 46 -1.96 1.45 -2.65
C ILE A 46 -1.68 1.05 -4.10
N SER A 47 -0.98 1.91 -4.86
CA SER A 47 -0.63 1.60 -6.25
C SER A 47 0.34 0.42 -6.32
N GLY A 48 1.35 0.37 -5.44
CA GLY A 48 2.26 -0.77 -5.32
C GLY A 48 1.54 -2.07 -4.95
N GLY A 49 0.55 -2.00 -4.06
CA GLY A 49 -0.29 -3.15 -3.68
C GLY A 49 -1.13 -3.67 -4.84
N MET A 50 -1.77 -2.76 -5.57
CA MET A 50 -2.54 -3.12 -6.77
C MET A 50 -1.66 -3.74 -7.86
N LEU A 51 -0.46 -3.20 -8.09
CA LEU A 51 0.52 -3.78 -9.02
C LEU A 51 0.97 -5.19 -8.61
N MET A 52 0.94 -5.48 -7.31
CA MET A 52 1.24 -6.78 -6.73
C MET A 52 0.02 -7.74 -6.69
N GLY A 53 -1.11 -7.35 -7.28
CA GLY A 53 -2.33 -8.13 -7.36
C GLY A 53 -3.14 -8.16 -6.05
N VAL A 54 -2.95 -7.16 -5.18
CA VAL A 54 -3.74 -6.97 -3.96
C VAL A 54 -4.99 -6.17 -4.30
N SER A 55 -6.12 -6.51 -3.67
CA SER A 55 -7.36 -5.76 -3.84
C SER A 55 -7.18 -4.30 -3.39
N ARG A 56 -7.90 -3.37 -4.02
CA ARG A 56 -7.85 -1.94 -3.62
C ARG A 56 -8.19 -1.76 -2.14
N TYR A 57 -9.16 -2.54 -1.66
CA TYR A 57 -9.58 -2.55 -0.26
C TYR A 57 -8.45 -3.02 0.66
N ALA A 58 -7.90 -4.22 0.43
CA ALA A 58 -6.82 -4.78 1.23
C ALA A 58 -5.54 -3.93 1.18
N ALA A 59 -5.21 -3.36 0.01
CA ALA A 59 -4.06 -2.47 -0.14
C ALA A 59 -4.24 -1.17 0.64
N SER A 60 -5.46 -0.62 0.69
CA SER A 60 -5.77 0.58 1.47
C SER A 60 -5.70 0.32 2.98
N GLU A 61 -6.23 -0.81 3.44
CA GLU A 61 -6.18 -1.23 4.85
C GLU A 61 -4.74 -1.50 5.29
N PHE A 62 -3.98 -2.23 4.49
CA PHE A 62 -2.54 -2.42 4.71
C PHE A 62 -1.79 -1.10 4.76
N SER A 63 -2.08 -0.16 3.85
CA SER A 63 -1.45 1.16 3.87
C SER A 63 -1.78 1.97 5.12
N TRP A 64 -2.96 1.78 5.70
CA TRP A 64 -3.36 2.45 6.94
C TRP A 64 -2.65 1.85 8.15
N LEU A 65 -2.57 0.52 8.22
CA LEU A 65 -1.82 -0.20 9.25
C LEU A 65 -0.33 0.12 9.21
N LEU A 66 0.26 0.18 8.01
CA LEU A 66 1.64 0.55 7.77
C LEU A 66 1.94 2.00 8.18
N ALA A 67 0.96 2.90 8.08
CA ALA A 67 1.13 4.31 8.43
C ALA A 67 1.38 4.51 9.93
N GLY A 68 0.78 3.69 10.80
CA GLY A 68 0.97 3.76 12.26
C GLY A 68 2.44 3.74 12.70
N PRO A 69 3.18 2.64 12.49
CA PRO A 69 4.58 2.54 12.88
C PRO A 69 5.48 3.53 12.13
N MET A 70 5.18 3.82 10.87
CA MET A 70 5.95 4.80 10.08
C MET A 70 5.83 6.22 10.63
N MET A 71 4.61 6.68 10.96
CA MET A 71 4.40 8.02 11.51
C MET A 71 4.97 8.13 12.93
N LEU A 72 4.90 7.06 13.72
CA LEU A 72 5.51 7.03 15.05
C LEU A 72 7.03 7.14 14.93
N GLY A 73 7.66 6.33 14.09
CA GLY A 73 9.11 6.40 13.83
C GLY A 73 9.54 7.77 13.31
N ALA A 74 8.83 8.32 12.32
CA ALA A 74 9.14 9.65 11.77
C ALA A 74 9.00 10.76 12.82
N THR A 75 7.95 10.72 13.65
CA THR A 75 7.74 11.70 14.73
C THR A 75 8.82 11.60 15.79
N VAL A 76 9.21 10.39 16.20
CA VAL A 76 10.28 10.19 17.18
C VAL A 76 11.60 10.74 16.65
N VAL A 77 11.97 10.39 15.42
CA VAL A 77 13.20 10.89 14.79
C VAL A 77 13.17 12.42 14.68
N GLY A 78 12.08 13.00 14.20
CA GLY A 78 11.96 14.45 14.02
C GLY A 78 11.74 15.26 15.31
N LEU A 79 11.44 14.60 16.44
CA LEU A 79 11.34 15.25 17.76
C LEU A 79 12.66 15.17 18.54
N VAL A 80 13.41 14.07 18.36
CA VAL A 80 14.66 13.80 19.08
C VAL A 80 15.86 14.46 18.40
N LEU A 81 15.85 14.57 17.07
CA LEU A 81 16.87 15.24 16.25
C LEU A 81 16.38 16.63 15.82
#